data_AF-A0A4Y3FWF5-F1
#
_entry.id   AF-A0A4Y3FWF5-F1
#
_cell.length_a   1.000
_cell.length_b   1.000
_cell.length_c   1.000
_cell.angle_alpha   90.00
_cell.angle_beta   90.00
_cell.angle_gamma   90.00
#
_symmetry.space_group_name_H-M   'P 1'
#
loop_
_entity.id
_entity.type
_entity.pdbx_description
1 polymer ?
#
loop_
_entity_poly.entity_id
_entity_poly.type
_entity_poly.pdbx_seq_one_letter_code
_entity_poly.pdbx_strand_id
1 'polypeptide(L)'
;MLSVAEELGFKDIVTRATGDPEAWKHYLLIVSDRFTSSMSKNKTVEWFRETFLPMQWHGFKPYEQEMLRKMDLLTDEVIDGIGLGLSRALLEKGLTPKLLIMDSTNFFTYIEEGEKLPQKGRSKEKRNDKNIINLALAVTQENIPFYTGCMGAANTMPRHSRSSWMAS
;
A
#
# COMPACT_ATOMS: atom_id res chain seq x y z
N MET A 1 7.31 -9.98 -12.40
CA MET A 1 6.20 -9.30 -11.72
C MET A 1 4.86 -9.98 -11.98
N LEU A 2 4.47 -10.26 -13.25
CA LEU A 2 3.23 -11.00 -13.53
C LEU A 2 3.20 -12.39 -12.88
N SER A 3 4.28 -13.16 -12.97
CA SER A 3 4.37 -14.48 -12.32
C SER A 3 4.13 -14.42 -10.82
N VAL A 4 4.77 -13.48 -10.13
CA VAL A 4 4.57 -13.25 -8.68
C VAL A 4 3.13 -12.84 -8.38
N ALA A 5 2.53 -11.97 -9.20
CA ALA A 5 1.13 -11.55 -9.01
C ALA A 5 0.15 -12.72 -9.19
N GLU A 6 0.41 -13.61 -10.15
CA GLU A 6 -0.35 -14.85 -10.37
C GLU A 6 -0.16 -15.82 -9.20
N GLU A 7 1.08 -16.06 -8.78
CA GLU A 7 1.40 -16.94 -7.66
C GLU A 7 0.76 -16.50 -6.34
N LEU A 8 0.64 -15.20 -6.10
CA LEU A 8 0.00 -14.64 -4.91
C LEU A 8 -1.54 -14.53 -5.03
N GLY A 9 -2.12 -14.88 -6.17
CA GLY A 9 -3.56 -14.74 -6.40
C GLY A 9 -4.01 -13.27 -6.42
N PHE A 10 -3.13 -12.34 -6.80
CA PHE A 10 -3.36 -10.89 -6.73
C PHE A 10 -4.64 -10.47 -7.46
N LYS A 11 -4.90 -11.05 -8.64
CA LYS A 11 -6.11 -10.79 -9.42
C LYS A 11 -7.38 -11.06 -8.60
N ASP A 12 -7.45 -12.23 -7.96
CA ASP A 12 -8.65 -12.65 -7.24
C ASP A 12 -8.83 -11.86 -5.95
N ILE A 13 -7.73 -11.56 -5.25
CA ILE A 13 -7.73 -10.72 -4.06
C ILE A 13 -8.27 -9.33 -4.39
N VAL A 14 -7.70 -8.67 -5.41
CA VAL A 14 -8.12 -7.32 -5.80
C VAL A 14 -9.56 -7.33 -6.30
N THR A 15 -9.91 -8.25 -7.19
CA THR A 15 -11.27 -8.32 -7.75
C THR A 15 -12.32 -8.50 -6.65
N ARG A 16 -12.02 -9.31 -5.63
CA ARG A 16 -12.89 -9.50 -4.48
C ARG A 16 -13.02 -8.24 -3.62
N ALA A 17 -11.91 -7.54 -3.39
CA ALA A 17 -11.89 -6.36 -2.55
C ALA A 17 -12.58 -5.16 -3.22
N THR A 18 -12.35 -4.95 -4.51
CA THR A 18 -12.90 -3.80 -5.25
C THR A 18 -14.29 -4.05 -5.84
N GLY A 19 -14.66 -5.31 -6.04
CA GLY A 19 -15.84 -5.69 -6.83
C GLY A 19 -15.68 -5.46 -8.35
N ASP A 20 -14.49 -5.07 -8.81
CA ASP A 20 -14.20 -4.73 -10.21
C ASP A 20 -13.19 -5.72 -10.82
N PRO A 21 -13.57 -6.46 -11.88
CA PRO A 21 -12.74 -7.52 -12.47
C PRO A 21 -11.52 -7.02 -13.26
N GLU A 22 -11.41 -5.72 -13.52
CA GLU A 22 -10.30 -5.11 -14.25
C GLU A 22 -9.36 -4.28 -13.37
N ALA A 23 -9.81 -3.89 -12.16
CA ALA A 23 -9.02 -3.06 -11.25
C ALA A 23 -7.60 -3.59 -10.99
N TRP A 24 -7.44 -4.91 -10.90
CA TRP A 24 -6.14 -5.55 -10.67
C TRP A 24 -5.08 -5.22 -11.75
N LYS A 25 -5.47 -5.06 -13.02
CA LYS A 25 -4.52 -4.70 -14.09
C LYS A 25 -3.98 -3.28 -13.87
N HIS A 26 -4.87 -2.35 -13.51
CA HIS A 26 -4.49 -0.96 -13.22
C HIS A 26 -3.58 -0.85 -12.01
N TYR A 27 -3.90 -1.57 -10.93
CA TYR A 27 -3.05 -1.58 -9.73
C TYR A 27 -1.70 -2.24 -9.99
N LEU A 28 -1.66 -3.32 -10.77
CA LEU A 28 -0.40 -3.95 -11.15
C LEU A 28 0.47 -3.01 -11.99
N LEU A 29 -0.12 -2.20 -12.87
CA LEU A 29 0.61 -1.15 -13.59
C LEU A 29 1.14 -0.06 -12.66
N ILE A 30 0.33 0.42 -11.72
CA ILE A 30 0.75 1.43 -10.74
C ILE A 30 1.90 0.90 -9.88
N VAL A 31 1.82 -0.35 -9.45
CA VAL A 31 2.90 -1.00 -8.70
C VAL A 31 4.14 -1.11 -9.58
N SER A 32 3.99 -1.56 -10.83
CA SER A 32 5.10 -1.69 -11.79
C SER A 32 5.83 -0.35 -12.00
N ASP A 33 5.07 0.72 -12.13
CA ASP A 33 5.58 2.08 -12.28
C ASP A 33 6.48 2.51 -11.10
N ARG A 34 6.10 2.13 -9.87
CA ARG A 34 6.92 2.41 -8.67
C ARG A 34 8.23 1.63 -8.65
N PHE A 35 8.30 0.47 -9.29
CA PHE A 35 9.55 -0.30 -9.39
C PHE A 35 10.49 0.23 -10.46
N THR A 36 9.99 0.86 -11.52
CA THR A 36 10.84 1.31 -12.64
C THR A 36 11.37 2.72 -12.45
N SER A 37 10.51 3.68 -12.11
CA SER A 37 10.89 5.11 -12.19
C SER A 37 9.90 6.09 -11.56
N SER A 38 8.83 5.63 -10.89
CA SER A 38 7.81 6.47 -10.24
C SER A 38 7.30 7.58 -11.16
N MET A 39 6.67 7.20 -12.27
CA MET A 39 6.28 8.12 -13.33
C MET A 39 4.91 8.75 -13.08
N SER A 40 4.54 9.73 -13.91
CA SER A 40 3.17 10.23 -13.92
C SER A 40 2.23 9.18 -14.53
N LYS A 41 0.93 9.26 -14.24
CA LYS A 41 -0.08 8.36 -14.80
C LYS A 41 0.01 8.29 -16.33
N ASN A 42 0.19 9.43 -17.00
CA ASN A 42 0.40 9.50 -18.45
C ASN A 42 1.62 8.71 -18.92
N LYS A 43 2.76 8.87 -18.24
CA LYS A 43 3.96 8.11 -18.56
C LYS A 43 3.79 6.61 -18.29
N THR A 44 3.01 6.22 -17.29
CA THR A 44 2.66 4.80 -17.07
C THR A 44 1.84 4.24 -18.24
N VAL A 45 0.93 5.03 -18.83
CA VAL A 45 0.17 4.63 -20.04
C VAL A 45 1.09 4.50 -21.24
N GLU A 46 2.02 5.43 -21.43
CA GLU A 46 3.03 5.37 -22.50
C GLU A 46 3.91 4.12 -22.34
N TRP A 47 4.45 3.91 -21.15
CA TRP A 47 5.25 2.74 -20.81
C TRP A 47 4.51 1.43 -21.07
N PHE A 48 3.23 1.33 -20.69
CA PHE A 48 2.42 0.14 -20.97
C PHE A 48 2.43 -0.24 -22.46
N ARG A 49 2.36 0.74 -23.37
CA ARG A 49 2.34 0.53 -24.82
C ARG A 49 3.66 0.00 -25.38
N GLU A 50 4.76 0.27 -24.69
CA GLU A 50 6.11 -0.13 -25.09
C GLU A 50 6.51 -1.52 -24.55
N THR A 51 5.67 -2.14 -23.73
CA THR A 51 5.91 -3.47 -23.14
C THR A 51 5.23 -4.58 -23.93
N PHE A 52 5.42 -5.84 -23.51
CA PHE A 52 4.66 -6.98 -24.03
C PHE A 52 3.23 -7.08 -23.47
N LEU A 53 2.88 -6.26 -22.48
CA LEU A 53 1.57 -6.32 -21.81
C LEU A 53 0.36 -6.10 -22.73
N PRO A 54 0.38 -5.24 -23.76
CA PRO A 54 -0.74 -5.12 -24.69
C PRO A 54 -1.03 -6.41 -25.47
N MET A 55 -0.03 -7.27 -25.66
CA MET A 55 -0.21 -8.60 -26.24
C MET A 55 -0.83 -9.56 -25.23
N GLN A 56 -0.44 -9.50 -23.96
CA GLN A 56 -1.00 -10.36 -22.92
C GLN A 56 -2.41 -9.96 -22.50
N TRP A 57 -2.72 -8.66 -22.49
CA TRP A 57 -3.99 -8.09 -22.06
C TRP A 57 -4.73 -7.46 -23.24
N HIS A 58 -5.16 -8.32 -24.16
CA HIS A 58 -5.90 -7.88 -25.35
C HIS A 58 -7.13 -7.03 -24.98
N GLY A 59 -7.26 -5.88 -25.65
CA GLY A 59 -8.38 -4.95 -25.45
C GLY A 59 -8.27 -4.07 -24.20
N PHE A 60 -7.28 -4.28 -23.33
CA PHE A 60 -7.08 -3.46 -22.15
C PHE A 60 -6.49 -2.09 -22.53
N LYS A 61 -7.14 -1.01 -22.11
CA LYS A 61 -6.73 0.37 -22.40
C LYS A 61 -6.68 1.19 -21.12
N PRO A 62 -5.49 1.32 -20.49
CA PRO A 62 -5.34 2.10 -19.28
C PRO A 62 -5.28 3.59 -19.64
N TYR A 63 -6.41 4.22 -19.98
CA TYR A 63 -6.44 5.68 -20.15
C TYR A 63 -6.18 6.37 -18.80
N GLU A 64 -5.57 7.56 -18.81
CA GLU A 64 -5.26 8.31 -17.57
C GLU A 64 -6.49 8.48 -16.66
N GLN A 65 -7.63 8.85 -17.25
CA GLN A 65 -8.88 9.00 -16.52
C GLN A 65 -9.36 7.69 -15.91
N GLU A 66 -9.19 6.57 -16.62
CA GLU A 66 -9.56 5.26 -16.08
C GLU A 66 -8.61 4.86 -14.93
N MET A 67 -7.31 5.15 -15.06
CA MET A 67 -6.35 4.95 -13.97
C MET A 67 -6.77 5.75 -12.72
N LEU A 68 -7.21 6.99 -12.87
CA LEU A 68 -7.75 7.81 -11.76
C LEU A 68 -9.01 7.18 -11.17
N ARG A 69 -9.99 6.82 -12.00
CA ARG A 69 -11.24 6.19 -11.54
C ARG A 69 -11.00 4.89 -10.79
N LYS A 70 -10.04 4.07 -11.22
CA LYS A 70 -9.68 2.85 -10.48
C LYS A 70 -8.98 3.17 -9.16
N MET A 71 -8.21 4.25 -9.07
CA MET A 71 -7.64 4.68 -7.79
C MET A 71 -8.72 5.12 -6.79
N ASP A 72 -9.83 5.69 -7.25
CA ASP A 72 -10.95 6.08 -6.38
C ASP A 72 -11.62 4.87 -5.68
N LEU A 73 -11.39 3.65 -6.17
CA LEU A 73 -11.87 2.41 -5.52
C LEU A 73 -11.00 2.02 -4.31
N LEU A 74 -9.80 2.58 -4.15
CA LEU A 74 -8.87 2.25 -3.05
C LEU A 74 -9.26 3.01 -1.77
N THR A 75 -10.40 2.67 -1.20
CA THR A 75 -10.78 3.06 0.17
C THR A 75 -9.91 2.35 1.21
N ASP A 76 -9.91 2.83 2.45
CA ASP A 76 -9.14 2.20 3.54
C ASP A 76 -9.54 0.72 3.71
N GLU A 77 -10.83 0.40 3.64
CA GLU A 77 -11.32 -0.97 3.74
C GLU A 77 -10.86 -1.85 2.57
N VAL A 78 -10.79 -1.29 1.35
CA VAL A 78 -10.30 -2.01 0.17
C VAL A 78 -8.80 -2.25 0.28
N ILE A 79 -8.03 -1.25 0.72
CA ILE A 79 -6.59 -1.38 0.95
C ILE A 79 -6.31 -2.45 2.00
N ASP A 80 -7.02 -2.43 3.12
CA ASP A 80 -6.91 -3.43 4.19
C ASP A 80 -7.29 -4.83 3.69
N GLY A 81 -8.38 -4.93 2.92
CA GLY A 81 -8.83 -6.19 2.32
C GLY A 81 -7.79 -6.80 1.37
N ILE A 82 -7.17 -5.97 0.52
CA ILE A 82 -6.08 -6.38 -0.37
C ILE A 82 -4.85 -6.78 0.46
N GLY A 83 -4.46 -5.96 1.43
CA GLY A 83 -3.32 -6.19 2.30
C GLY A 83 -3.42 -7.52 3.03
N LEU A 84 -4.53 -7.76 3.74
CA LEU A 84 -4.79 -9.02 4.44
C LEU A 84 -4.83 -10.23 3.51
N GLY A 85 -5.43 -10.08 2.32
CA GLY A 85 -5.43 -11.12 1.30
C GLY A 85 -4.03 -11.54 0.89
N LEU A 86 -3.15 -10.56 0.66
CA LEU A 86 -1.75 -10.81 0.30
C LEU A 86 -0.96 -11.39 1.46
N SER A 87 -1.11 -10.86 2.68
CA SER A 87 -0.48 -11.41 3.89
C SER A 87 -0.84 -12.89 4.08
N ARG A 88 -2.11 -13.26 3.86
CA ARG A 88 -2.56 -14.65 3.91
C ARG A 88 -1.92 -15.50 2.82
N ALA A 89 -1.86 -15.02 1.58
CA ALA A 89 -1.21 -15.74 0.48
C ALA A 89 0.29 -15.99 0.77
N LEU A 90 0.97 -15.03 1.43
CA LEU A 90 2.36 -15.18 1.87
C LEU A 90 2.49 -16.24 2.97
N LEU A 91 1.60 -16.24 3.97
CA LEU A 91 1.58 -17.27 5.02
C LEU A 91 1.39 -18.68 4.45
N GLU A 92 0.46 -18.83 3.50
CA GLU A 92 0.18 -20.11 2.83
C GLU A 92 1.39 -20.63 2.03
N LYS A 93 2.28 -19.73 1.59
CA LYS A 93 3.57 -20.07 0.95
C LYS A 93 4.70 -20.35 1.95
N GLY A 94 4.43 -20.33 3.25
CA GLY A 94 5.40 -20.63 4.30
C GLY A 94 6.18 -19.41 4.80
N LEU A 95 5.89 -18.20 4.32
CA LEU A 95 6.46 -16.97 4.85
C LEU A 95 5.77 -16.62 6.17
N THR A 96 6.16 -17.33 7.23
CA THR A 96 5.66 -17.10 8.59
C THR A 96 6.59 -16.12 9.31
N PRO A 97 6.14 -14.91 9.68
CA PRO A 97 6.97 -13.98 10.44
C PRO A 97 7.22 -14.55 11.84
N LYS A 98 8.42 -15.07 12.09
CA LYS A 98 8.89 -15.45 13.44
C LYS A 98 9.24 -14.24 14.30
N LEU A 99 9.53 -13.12 13.65
CA LEU A 99 9.80 -11.82 14.25
C LEU A 99 9.17 -10.76 13.35
N LEU A 100 8.37 -9.89 13.94
CA LEU A 100 7.80 -8.73 13.27
C LEU A 100 8.59 -7.51 13.71
N ILE A 101 9.34 -6.90 12.79
CA ILE A 101 10.03 -5.65 13.07
C ILE A 101 9.09 -4.52 12.69
N MET A 102 8.78 -3.65 13.66
CA MET A 102 7.96 -2.46 13.46
C MET A 102 8.86 -1.23 13.49
N ASP A 103 9.03 -0.57 12.35
CA ASP A 103 9.61 0.76 12.30
C ASP A 103 8.49 1.80 12.19
N SER A 104 8.50 2.77 13.11
CA SER A 104 7.65 3.96 13.02
C SER A 104 8.49 5.12 12.48
N THR A 105 8.25 5.50 11.23
CA THR A 105 8.88 6.68 10.63
C THR A 105 7.90 7.85 10.60
N ASN A 106 8.33 8.97 11.16
CA ASN A 106 7.54 10.19 11.31
C ASN A 106 7.88 11.12 10.14
N PHE A 107 6.92 11.38 9.24
CA PHE A 107 7.06 12.31 8.12
C PHE A 107 6.33 13.62 8.43
N PHE A 108 7.00 14.76 8.26
CA PHE A 108 6.31 16.04 8.29
C PHE A 108 5.56 16.26 6.96
N THR A 109 4.44 16.97 7.02
CA THR A 109 3.55 17.22 5.88
C THR A 109 3.27 18.71 5.75
N TYR A 110 2.91 19.15 4.54
CA TYR A 110 2.43 20.51 4.29
C TYR A 110 0.89 20.62 4.37
N ILE A 111 0.23 19.58 4.86
CA ILE A 111 -1.23 19.56 5.04
C ILE A 111 -1.53 20.41 6.27
N GLU A 112 -2.12 21.59 6.07
CA GLU A 112 -2.43 22.53 7.15
C GLU A 112 -3.83 22.28 7.73
N GLU A 113 -4.78 21.92 6.87
CA GLU A 113 -6.14 21.49 7.22
C GLU A 113 -6.33 20.06 6.71
N GLY A 114 -6.53 19.11 7.62
CA GLY A 114 -6.71 17.70 7.28
C GLY A 114 -7.49 16.98 8.37
N GLU A 115 -7.84 15.72 8.12
CA GLU A 115 -8.58 14.87 9.07
C GLU A 115 -7.76 14.53 10.33
N LYS A 116 -8.24 13.59 11.15
CA LYS A 116 -7.63 13.25 12.45
C LYS A 116 -6.17 12.75 12.38
N LEU A 117 -5.72 12.27 11.21
CA LEU A 117 -4.41 11.65 11.01
C LEU A 117 -3.25 12.66 11.07
N PRO A 118 -3.15 13.69 10.19
CA PRO A 118 -2.08 14.68 10.26
C PRO A 118 -2.22 15.56 11.50
N GLN A 119 -1.29 15.44 12.44
CA GLN A 119 -1.31 16.21 13.70
C GLN A 119 0.06 16.80 14.04
N LYS A 120 0.07 17.93 14.76
CA LYS A 120 1.32 18.49 15.30
C LYS A 120 1.96 17.52 16.29
N GLY A 121 3.29 17.43 16.26
CA GLY A 121 4.05 16.56 17.15
C GLY A 121 5.55 16.83 17.06
N ARG A 122 6.34 15.97 17.73
CA ARG A 122 7.80 16.00 17.63
C ARG A 122 8.25 15.35 16.31
N SER A 123 8.77 16.18 15.40
CA SER A 123 9.35 15.72 14.14
C SER A 123 10.80 15.27 14.35
N LYS A 124 11.17 14.12 13.75
CA LYS A 124 12.57 13.64 13.71
C LYS A 124 13.48 14.64 12.98
N GLU A 125 12.91 15.44 12.07
CA GLU A 125 13.59 16.50 11.31
C GLU A 125 13.47 17.90 11.95
N LYS A 126 13.02 17.97 13.21
CA LYS A 126 12.83 19.21 13.99
C LYS A 126 11.81 20.21 13.41
N ARG A 127 11.02 19.81 12.41
CA ARG A 127 9.89 20.57 11.83
C ARG A 127 8.62 20.41 12.66
N ASN A 128 8.65 20.92 13.90
CA ASN A 128 7.51 20.86 14.84
C ASN A 128 6.40 21.86 14.48
N ASP A 129 6.67 22.76 13.53
CA ASP A 129 5.72 23.69 12.94
C ASP A 129 4.71 22.99 12.02
N LYS A 130 5.04 21.79 11.52
CA LYS A 130 4.27 21.05 10.53
C LYS A 130 3.52 19.86 11.14
N ASN A 131 2.41 19.50 10.50
CA ASN A 131 1.65 18.30 10.84
C ASN A 131 2.43 17.05 10.43
N ILE A 132 2.36 16.00 11.24
CA ILE A 132 3.16 14.78 11.08
C ILE A 132 2.22 13.59 10.86
N ILE A 133 2.64 12.67 10.00
CA ILE A 133 2.05 11.34 9.83
C ILE A 133 3.13 10.30 10.13
N ASN A 134 2.77 9.25 10.84
CA ASN A 134 3.64 8.12 11.11
C ASN A 134 3.27 6.94 10.21
N LEU A 135 4.27 6.33 9.59
CA LEU A 135 4.11 5.05 8.90
C LEU A 135 4.65 3.95 9.82
N ALA A 136 3.83 2.94 10.06
CA ALA A 136 4.26 1.67 10.63
C ALA A 136 4.38 0.63 9.52
N LEU A 137 5.56 0.05 9.39
CA LEU A 137 5.81 -1.07 8.49
C LEU A 137 6.20 -2.29 9.32
N ALA A 138 5.54 -3.39 9.05
CA ALA A 138 5.78 -4.68 9.68
C ALA A 138 6.44 -5.60 8.64
N VAL A 139 7.66 -6.07 8.93
CA VAL A 139 8.45 -6.91 8.00
C VAL A 139 8.82 -8.25 8.63
N THR A 140 9.00 -9.26 7.79
CA THR A 140 9.57 -10.56 8.19
C THR A 140 11.08 -10.45 8.46
N GLN A 141 11.69 -11.50 9.02
CA GLN A 141 13.16 -11.59 9.19
C GLN A 141 13.94 -11.48 7.88
N GLU A 142 13.29 -11.81 6.75
CA GLU A 142 13.84 -11.73 5.40
C GLU A 142 13.61 -10.34 4.77
N ASN A 143 13.15 -9.36 5.56
CA ASN A 143 12.80 -8.00 5.13
C ASN A 143 11.66 -7.94 4.12
N ILE A 144 10.77 -8.93 4.11
CA ILE A 144 9.59 -8.92 3.25
C ILE A 144 8.47 -8.16 3.99
N PRO A 145 7.92 -7.08 3.40
CA PRO A 145 6.77 -6.37 3.96
C PRO A 145 5.56 -7.30 4.12
N PHE A 146 4.97 -7.28 5.32
CA PHE A 146 3.85 -8.14 5.67
C PHE A 146 2.60 -7.34 6.02
N TYR A 147 2.76 -6.17 6.63
CA TYR A 147 1.68 -5.25 6.96
C TYR A 147 2.18 -3.81 6.98
N THR A 148 1.31 -2.86 6.65
CA THR A 148 1.61 -1.43 6.69
C THR A 148 0.40 -0.69 7.25
N GLY A 149 0.62 0.35 8.04
CA GLY A 149 -0.46 1.21 8.52
C GLY A 149 0.02 2.64 8.78
N CYS A 150 -0.87 3.60 8.53
CA CYS A 150 -0.64 5.01 8.84
C CYS A 150 -1.25 5.36 10.20
N MET A 151 -0.52 6.15 10.99
CA MET A 151 -0.95 6.62 12.30
C MET A 151 -0.70 8.12 12.44
N GLY A 152 -1.53 8.80 13.23
CA GLY A 152 -1.28 10.19 13.59
C GLY A 152 -0.09 10.34 14.54
N ALA A 153 0.28 11.58 14.84
CA ALA A 153 1.34 11.87 15.81
C ALA A 153 1.14 11.08 17.13
N ALA A 154 2.23 10.59 17.74
CA ALA A 154 2.27 9.65 18.86
C ALA A 154 1.51 10.05 20.15
N ASN A 155 0.77 11.15 20.15
CA ASN A 155 -0.12 11.57 21.23
C ASN A 155 -1.51 10.90 21.20
N THR A 156 -1.82 10.07 20.20
CA THR A 156 -3.14 9.41 20.07
C THR A 156 -3.13 7.89 20.15
N MET A 157 -2.07 7.26 20.69
CA MET A 157 -2.25 5.87 21.17
C MET A 157 -3.27 5.87 22.31
N PRO A 158 -4.44 5.20 22.19
CA PRO A 158 -5.29 4.98 23.34
C PRO A 158 -4.44 4.25 24.39
N ARG A 159 -4.42 4.74 25.62
CA ARG A 159 -3.68 4.12 26.74
C ARG A 159 -4.05 2.64 26.97
N HIS A 160 -5.13 2.15 26.35
CA HIS A 160 -5.66 0.81 26.54
C HIS A 160 -5.00 -0.32 25.72
N SER A 161 -4.17 -0.05 24.71
CA SER A 161 -3.56 -1.13 23.90
C SER A 161 -2.12 -1.51 24.30
N ARG A 162 -1.54 -0.87 25.33
CA ARG A 162 -0.20 -1.24 25.82
C ARG A 162 -0.16 -2.57 26.59
N SER A 163 -1.29 -3.07 27.08
CA SER A 163 -1.33 -4.24 27.97
C SER A 163 -1.59 -5.57 27.28
N SER A 164 -1.95 -5.61 25.99
CA SER A 164 -2.31 -6.87 25.32
C SER A 164 -1.20 -7.48 24.45
N TRP A 165 -0.07 -6.80 24.27
CA TRP A 165 1.02 -7.24 23.39
C TRP A 165 2.32 -7.62 24.12
N MET A 166 2.35 -7.51 25.45
CA MET A 166 3.46 -7.98 26.31
C MET A 166 3.15 -9.28 27.05
N ALA A 167 2.13 -10.01 26.62
CA ALA A 167 1.80 -11.32 27.18
C ALA A 167 1.38 -12.27 26.06
N SER A 168 2.34 -12.85 25.36
CA SER A 168 2.30 -14.16 24.68
C SER A 168 3.72 -14.54 24.29
#